data_AF-A0A8S3ZC19-F1
#
_entry.id   AF-A0A8S3ZC19-F1
#
_cell.length_a   1.000
_cell.length_b   1.000
_cell.length_c   1.000
_cell.angle_alpha   90.00
_cell.angle_beta   90.00
_cell.angle_gamma   90.00
#
_symmetry.space_group_name_H-M   'P 1'
#
loop_
_entity.id
_entity.type
_entity.pdbx_description
1 polymer ?
#
loop_
_entity_poly.entity_id
_entity_poly.type
_entity_poly.pdbx_seq_one_letter_code
_entity_poly.pdbx_strand_id
1 'polypeptide(L)'
;MQRNGTELQNEVEVTNSAMGNLKQPGGKSVSRRKRKSEAPEDNELVIVQEPVEKLNITKSNISQKSNSYGMQKSNNKSTTQQKRSVRRIPEIQNSADSQDLHQDDYNISGIDLLAKNQNKLKDLKKYDIVSSVPVFEKLCRRYEVLKNDSKAAAMSKYMRNKFVYFGIATPERKASCSDLWAEVKTLSSNELRTLAQITWNSPERELHYFATELLQKEVFRIYEDEDLTTGDLALKTLEFVKTFIDHPSSWWDTVDGLSPNVVGPLVQKYPNVLLPEMDKWNQSSCFWVCRASLLYQLSFKKDTDADRLFRYCLQVAEEEEFFIRKAIGWALRQYYRTDPKAVREFVLKHKNKLSPLSVKEALKHDKKHT
;
A
#
# COMPACT_ATOMS: atom_id res chain seq x y z
N MET A 1 -62.35 -39.84 -44.01
CA MET A 1 -63.57 -39.01 -43.85
C MET A 1 -63.16 -37.55 -43.85
N GLN A 2 -63.66 -36.78 -44.84
CA GLN A 2 -63.84 -35.30 -44.94
C GLN A 2 -62.64 -34.37 -44.60
N ARG A 3 -61.97 -33.77 -45.61
CA ARG A 3 -62.17 -32.44 -46.28
C ARG A 3 -61.58 -31.23 -45.51
N ASN A 4 -60.47 -30.65 -46.00
CA ASN A 4 -60.32 -29.36 -46.75
C ASN A 4 -60.57 -28.10 -45.89
N GLY A 5 -59.81 -26.98 -45.91
CA GLY A 5 -58.66 -26.49 -46.67
C GLY A 5 -58.40 -24.99 -46.32
N THR A 6 -57.21 -24.48 -46.68
CA THR A 6 -56.86 -23.15 -47.31
C THR A 6 -57.69 -21.87 -47.01
N GLU A 7 -57.23 -20.60 -47.08
CA GLU A 7 -55.98 -19.82 -47.23
C GLU A 7 -56.43 -18.33 -47.47
N LEU A 8 -55.52 -17.35 -47.39
CA LEU A 8 -55.52 -15.99 -48.04
C LEU A 8 -56.47 -14.88 -47.49
N GLN A 9 -56.00 -13.69 -47.06
CA GLN A 9 -55.39 -12.51 -47.75
C GLN A 9 -56.35 -11.66 -48.60
N ASN A 10 -56.33 -10.32 -48.37
CA ASN A 10 -56.51 -9.16 -49.30
C ASN A 10 -56.51 -7.86 -48.45
N GLU A 11 -55.56 -6.92 -48.58
CA GLU A 11 -55.36 -5.83 -49.59
C GLU A 11 -56.31 -4.61 -49.39
N VAL A 12 -55.85 -3.38 -49.04
CA VAL A 12 -55.16 -2.28 -49.77
C VAL A 12 -56.12 -1.19 -50.29
N GLU A 13 -55.85 0.09 -49.93
CA GLU A 13 -55.91 1.35 -50.75
C GLU A 13 -55.67 2.56 -49.79
N VAL A 14 -54.68 3.46 -49.87
CA VAL A 14 -54.00 4.33 -50.88
C VAL A 14 -54.61 5.75 -51.02
N THR A 15 -53.70 6.75 -51.03
CA THR A 15 -53.80 8.20 -51.42
C THR A 15 -54.10 9.21 -50.30
N ASN A 16 -53.52 10.43 -50.20
CA ASN A 16 -52.63 11.21 -51.07
C ASN A 16 -51.96 12.39 -50.31
N SER A 17 -50.72 12.73 -50.73
CA SER A 17 -50.06 14.05 -50.95
C SER A 17 -50.29 15.28 -50.04
N ALA A 18 -49.20 15.93 -49.57
CA ALA A 18 -48.69 17.21 -50.12
C ALA A 18 -47.57 17.87 -49.27
N MET A 19 -46.59 18.44 -49.96
CA MET A 19 -45.43 19.19 -49.45
C MET A 19 -45.77 20.59 -48.92
N GLY A 20 -44.87 21.16 -48.09
CA GLY A 20 -44.82 22.61 -47.86
C GLY A 20 -43.70 23.06 -46.92
N ASN A 21 -42.55 23.47 -47.48
CA ASN A 21 -41.48 24.22 -46.82
C ASN A 21 -41.94 25.63 -46.40
N LEU A 22 -41.47 26.16 -45.26
CA LEU A 22 -40.73 27.44 -45.10
C LEU A 22 -40.87 28.10 -43.69
N LYS A 23 -39.74 28.69 -43.27
CA LYS A 23 -39.53 29.87 -42.39
C LYS A 23 -39.45 29.71 -40.85
N GLN A 24 -38.21 29.75 -40.37
CA GLN A 24 -37.73 30.56 -39.23
C GLN A 24 -38.05 32.07 -39.49
N PRO A 25 -38.26 32.95 -38.46
CA PRO A 25 -37.19 33.38 -37.54
C PRO A 25 -37.62 33.85 -36.12
N GLY A 26 -36.62 34.10 -35.27
CA GLY A 26 -36.68 35.17 -34.25
C GLY A 26 -36.55 34.71 -32.80
N GLY A 27 -35.40 35.00 -32.19
CA GLY A 27 -35.10 34.65 -30.80
C GLY A 27 -35.71 35.58 -29.75
N LYS A 28 -35.56 35.17 -28.48
CA LYS A 28 -35.32 36.05 -27.33
C LYS A 28 -34.79 35.22 -26.15
N SER A 29 -33.74 35.78 -25.57
CA SER A 29 -33.01 35.38 -24.37
C SER A 29 -33.85 35.52 -23.10
N VAL A 30 -33.72 34.57 -22.17
CA VAL A 30 -34.11 34.76 -20.77
C VAL A 30 -33.01 34.22 -19.85
N SER A 31 -32.65 35.06 -18.89
CA SER A 31 -31.51 34.95 -17.98
C SER A 31 -31.68 33.86 -16.91
N ARG A 32 -30.55 33.21 -16.58
CA ARG A 32 -30.44 32.19 -15.54
C ARG A 32 -29.99 32.86 -14.24
N ARG A 33 -30.87 32.89 -13.23
CA ARG A 33 -30.58 33.38 -11.87
C ARG A 33 -29.51 32.53 -11.19
N LYS A 34 -28.46 33.19 -10.71
CA LYS A 34 -27.45 32.66 -9.77
C LYS A 34 -28.13 32.36 -8.41
N ARG A 35 -27.93 31.16 -7.87
CA ARG A 35 -28.08 30.88 -6.44
C ARG A 35 -26.69 30.88 -5.81
N LYS A 36 -26.48 31.80 -4.86
CA LYS A 36 -25.41 31.76 -3.86
C LYS A 36 -25.71 30.60 -2.92
N SER A 37 -24.70 29.82 -2.55
CA SER A 37 -24.72 28.92 -1.40
C SER A 37 -23.58 29.36 -0.47
N GLU A 38 -23.98 29.81 0.71
CA GLU A 38 -23.12 30.18 1.84
C GLU A 38 -22.47 28.93 2.45
N ALA A 39 -21.23 29.08 2.90
CA ALA A 39 -20.49 28.09 3.68
C ALA A 39 -20.79 28.28 5.17
N PRO A 40 -20.88 27.23 5.99
CA PRO A 40 -20.87 27.37 7.44
C PRO A 40 -19.45 27.27 8.01
N GLU A 41 -19.26 28.09 9.04
CA GLU A 41 -18.07 28.40 9.80
C GLU A 41 -17.59 27.28 10.74
N ASP A 42 -16.35 27.48 11.17
CA ASP A 42 -15.57 26.72 12.14
C ASP A 42 -16.30 26.46 13.46
N ASN A 43 -16.16 25.23 13.98
CA ASN A 43 -16.43 24.92 15.37
C ASN A 43 -15.26 24.10 15.93
N GLU A 44 -14.51 24.74 16.84
CA GLU A 44 -13.46 24.15 17.66
C GLU A 44 -14.04 23.04 18.56
N LEU A 45 -13.49 21.83 18.47
CA LEU A 45 -13.76 20.75 19.42
C LEU A 45 -12.61 20.66 20.43
N VAL A 46 -12.91 21.09 21.65
CA VAL A 46 -12.09 20.93 22.85
C VAL A 46 -12.07 19.46 23.26
N ILE A 47 -10.88 18.83 23.25
CA ILE A 47 -10.65 17.47 23.73
C ILE A 47 -10.32 17.55 25.23
N VAL A 48 -11.22 17.06 26.08
CA VAL A 48 -10.97 16.83 27.51
C VAL A 48 -10.41 15.41 27.67
N GLN A 49 -9.19 15.29 28.18
CA GLN A 49 -8.57 14.04 28.58
C GLN A 49 -8.91 13.76 30.05
N GLU A 50 -9.43 12.57 30.36
CA GLU A 50 -9.39 12.00 31.71
C GLU A 50 -8.66 10.64 31.70
N PRO A 51 -8.00 10.26 32.81
CA PRO A 51 -6.91 9.27 32.82
C PRO A 51 -7.37 7.84 33.08
N VAL A 52 -6.65 6.89 32.49
CA VAL A 52 -6.83 5.44 32.69
C VAL A 52 -6.19 5.00 34.01
N GLU A 53 -6.99 4.47 34.93
CA GLU A 53 -6.54 3.83 36.17
C GLU A 53 -6.00 2.42 35.92
N LYS A 54 -4.93 2.11 36.66
CA LYS A 54 -4.17 0.87 36.68
C LYS A 54 -4.89 -0.19 37.51
N LEU A 55 -4.95 -1.43 37.02
CA LEU A 55 -5.18 -2.59 37.89
C LEU A 55 -4.16 -3.71 37.64
N ASN A 56 -3.58 -4.11 38.77
CA ASN A 56 -2.44 -5.00 38.95
C ASN A 56 -2.78 -6.46 38.64
N ILE A 57 -1.85 -7.15 37.96
CA ILE A 57 -1.87 -8.61 37.81
C ILE A 57 -0.98 -9.22 38.90
N THR A 58 -1.58 -10.03 39.77
CA THR A 58 -0.90 -10.89 40.74
C THR A 58 -0.41 -12.19 40.09
N LYS A 59 0.84 -12.57 40.41
CA LYS A 59 1.52 -13.79 39.99
C LYS A 59 0.92 -15.05 40.63
N SER A 60 0.82 -16.14 39.86
CA SER A 60 0.79 -17.51 40.39
C SER A 60 1.43 -18.52 39.41
N ASN A 61 2.73 -18.76 39.61
CA ASN A 61 3.40 -20.05 39.73
C ASN A 61 2.64 -21.38 39.39
N ILE A 62 3.21 -22.20 38.48
CA ILE A 62 3.79 -23.56 38.70
C ILE A 62 3.66 -24.58 37.52
N SER A 63 4.80 -25.26 37.29
CA SER A 63 5.09 -26.62 36.77
C SER A 63 4.99 -27.00 35.28
N GLN A 64 6.20 -27.21 34.74
CA GLN A 64 6.74 -28.50 34.26
C GLN A 64 5.77 -29.53 33.68
N LYS A 65 6.00 -29.90 32.42
CA LYS A 65 6.17 -31.30 32.01
C LYS A 65 6.96 -31.41 30.71
N SER A 66 8.09 -32.09 30.82
CA SER A 66 8.89 -32.69 29.77
C SER A 66 8.07 -33.66 28.90
N ASN A 67 8.35 -33.71 27.60
CA ASN A 67 8.42 -35.00 26.91
C ASN A 67 9.36 -34.96 25.70
N SER A 68 10.29 -35.89 25.75
CA SER A 68 11.24 -36.33 24.74
C SER A 68 10.56 -37.08 23.61
N TYR A 69 11.01 -36.87 22.37
CA TYR A 69 11.10 -37.93 21.36
C TYR A 69 12.30 -37.67 20.45
N GLY A 70 13.16 -38.68 20.33
CA GLY A 70 14.41 -38.64 19.57
C GLY A 70 14.32 -39.26 18.19
N MET A 71 15.51 -39.34 17.58
CA MET A 71 15.88 -40.02 16.31
C MET A 71 15.45 -39.28 15.02
N GLN A 72 16.29 -39.08 14.00
CA GLN A 72 17.47 -39.82 13.54
C GLN A 72 18.40 -38.91 12.70
N LYS A 73 19.71 -39.17 12.78
CA LYS A 73 20.73 -38.67 11.84
C LYS A 73 20.74 -39.53 10.58
N SER A 74 20.89 -38.90 9.41
CA SER A 74 21.54 -39.53 8.26
C SER A 74 22.41 -38.51 7.53
N ASN A 75 23.70 -38.86 7.44
CA ASN A 75 24.70 -38.23 6.58
C ASN A 75 24.54 -38.79 5.16
N ASN A 76 24.69 -37.95 4.12
CA ASN A 76 25.73 -38.15 3.11
C ASN A 76 25.84 -37.00 2.09
N LYS A 77 27.05 -36.43 2.04
CA LYS A 77 27.87 -35.98 0.90
C LYS A 77 27.19 -35.87 -0.48
N SER A 78 27.36 -34.74 -1.16
CA SER A 78 28.46 -34.60 -2.13
C SER A 78 28.55 -33.17 -2.69
N THR A 79 29.77 -32.66 -2.71
CA THR A 79 30.19 -31.36 -3.20
C THR A 79 30.52 -31.47 -4.69
N THR A 80 30.04 -30.57 -5.54
CA THR A 80 30.61 -30.37 -6.88
C THR A 80 30.65 -28.89 -7.19
N GLN A 81 31.87 -28.35 -7.15
CA GLN A 81 32.24 -27.03 -7.61
C GLN A 81 32.13 -26.97 -9.14
N GLN A 82 31.41 -25.98 -9.67
CA GLN A 82 31.59 -25.53 -11.05
C GLN A 82 32.03 -24.07 -11.05
N LYS A 83 33.29 -23.90 -11.45
CA LYS A 83 33.96 -22.64 -11.80
C LYS A 83 33.13 -21.90 -12.85
N ARG A 84 32.81 -20.64 -12.60
CA ARG A 84 32.46 -19.67 -13.65
C ARG A 84 33.43 -18.50 -13.61
N SER A 85 33.91 -18.19 -14.80
CA SER A 85 35.00 -17.34 -15.18
C SER A 85 34.73 -15.86 -14.90
N VAL A 86 35.66 -15.24 -14.18
CA VAL A 86 35.75 -13.80 -13.96
C VAL A 86 36.30 -13.15 -15.24
N ARG A 87 35.55 -12.24 -15.85
CA ARG A 87 36.08 -11.34 -16.89
C ARG A 87 36.69 -10.11 -16.21
N ARG A 88 37.97 -9.86 -16.52
CA ARG A 88 38.77 -8.71 -16.09
C ARG A 88 38.19 -7.39 -16.62
N ILE A 89 38.15 -6.37 -15.77
CA ILE A 89 38.00 -4.96 -16.14
C ILE A 89 39.40 -4.33 -15.99
N PRO A 90 39.88 -3.47 -16.90
CA PRO A 90 41.26 -2.98 -16.87
C PRO A 90 41.53 -2.00 -15.73
N GLU A 91 42.74 -2.10 -15.19
CA GLU A 91 43.36 -1.19 -14.22
C GLU A 91 43.50 0.22 -14.78
N ILE A 92 43.09 1.24 -14.02
CA ILE A 92 43.51 2.63 -14.23
C ILE A 92 44.39 3.01 -13.05
N GLN A 93 45.61 3.43 -13.38
CA GLN A 93 46.68 3.77 -12.46
C GLN A 93 46.37 5.01 -11.62
N ASN A 94 46.75 4.93 -10.34
CA ASN A 94 46.84 6.05 -9.42
C ASN A 94 47.85 7.09 -9.94
N SER A 95 47.45 8.36 -9.96
CA SER A 95 48.38 9.46 -9.73
C SER A 95 47.89 10.22 -8.50
N ALA A 96 48.76 10.31 -7.52
CA ALA A 96 48.56 11.04 -6.28
C ALA A 96 48.79 12.52 -6.57
N ASP A 97 47.83 13.35 -6.18
CA ASP A 97 48.11 14.68 -5.64
C ASP A 97 47.03 14.97 -4.59
N SER A 98 47.39 14.63 -3.36
CA SER A 98 46.72 15.00 -2.13
C SER A 98 47.06 16.44 -1.78
N GLN A 99 46.07 17.33 -1.82
CA GLN A 99 46.13 18.59 -1.09
C GLN A 99 44.80 18.83 -0.36
N ASP A 100 44.98 19.15 0.92
CA ASP A 100 44.02 19.41 1.99
C ASP A 100 42.67 19.99 1.56
N LEU A 101 41.60 19.26 1.90
CA LEU A 101 40.29 19.86 2.12
C LEU A 101 39.92 19.68 3.58
N HIS A 102 39.85 20.82 4.26
CA HIS A 102 39.60 21.00 5.67
C HIS A 102 38.40 20.17 6.18
N GLN A 103 38.62 19.53 7.33
CA GLN A 103 37.71 18.61 7.99
C GLN A 103 36.52 19.29 8.71
N ASP A 104 36.40 20.62 8.60
CA ASP A 104 35.49 21.42 9.43
C ASP A 104 34.22 21.93 8.70
N ASP A 105 34.12 21.77 7.37
CA ASP A 105 32.96 22.25 6.60
C ASP A 105 31.80 21.22 6.46
N TYR A 106 31.94 20.01 7.02
CA TYR A 106 30.93 18.95 6.94
C TYR A 106 29.79 19.05 7.98
N ASN A 107 29.80 20.08 8.82
CA ASN A 107 28.88 20.17 9.95
C ASN A 107 27.61 20.99 9.68
N ILE A 108 27.46 21.61 8.50
CA ILE A 108 26.44 22.66 8.33
C ILE A 108 25.13 22.16 7.64
N SER A 109 25.11 21.03 6.94
CA SER A 109 23.88 20.50 6.31
C SER A 109 23.16 19.39 7.08
N GLY A 110 23.90 18.57 7.85
CA GLY A 110 23.31 17.51 8.69
C GLY A 110 22.60 18.03 9.95
N ILE A 111 22.98 19.23 10.41
CA ILE A 111 22.36 19.90 11.57
C ILE A 111 20.96 20.39 11.24
N ASP A 112 20.67 20.80 10.00
CA ASP A 112 19.36 21.38 9.63
C ASP A 112 18.23 20.33 9.57
N LEU A 113 18.54 19.08 9.17
CA LEU A 113 17.56 17.98 9.17
C LEU A 113 17.33 17.40 10.58
N LEU A 114 18.39 17.32 11.38
CA LEU A 114 18.28 17.02 12.81
C LEU A 114 17.54 18.12 13.55
N ALA A 115 17.70 19.40 13.18
CA ALA A 115 16.98 20.54 13.74
C ALA A 115 15.49 20.58 13.36
N LYS A 116 15.15 20.27 12.10
CA LYS A 116 13.75 20.11 11.66
C LYS A 116 13.05 18.94 12.36
N ASN A 117 13.80 17.91 12.75
CA ASN A 117 13.33 16.79 13.56
C ASN A 117 13.71 16.91 15.04
N GLN A 118 14.29 18.02 15.52
CA GLN A 118 14.92 18.09 16.85
C GLN A 118 13.89 17.98 17.97
N ASN A 119 12.69 18.53 17.77
CA ASN A 119 11.61 18.38 18.74
C ASN A 119 11.15 16.91 18.82
N LYS A 120 11.05 16.21 17.68
CA LYS A 120 10.78 14.77 17.63
C LYS A 120 11.91 13.94 18.24
N LEU A 121 13.18 14.29 17.98
CA LEU A 121 14.34 13.64 18.60
C LEU A 121 14.44 13.92 20.12
N LYS A 122 14.04 15.10 20.60
CA LYS A 122 13.97 15.42 22.02
C LYS A 122 12.89 14.58 22.72
N ASP A 123 11.75 14.39 22.08
CA ASP A 123 10.68 13.50 22.59
C ASP A 123 11.12 12.03 22.58
N LEU A 124 11.82 11.56 21.55
CA LEU A 124 12.34 10.19 21.47
C LEU A 124 13.44 9.90 22.51
N LYS A 125 14.30 10.88 22.79
CA LYS A 125 15.35 10.78 23.82
C LYS A 125 14.78 10.74 25.25
N LYS A 126 13.53 11.17 25.46
CA LYS A 126 12.84 11.13 26.76
C LYS A 126 12.40 9.70 27.16
N TYR A 127 12.32 8.76 26.21
CA TYR A 127 11.77 7.41 26.41
C TYR A 127 12.80 6.27 26.32
N ASP A 128 14.10 6.58 26.49
CA ASP A 128 15.19 5.58 26.56
C ASP A 128 15.27 4.62 25.35
N ILE A 129 14.92 5.12 24.15
CA ILE A 129 14.95 4.35 22.90
C ILE A 129 16.32 4.52 22.22
N VAL A 130 17.37 4.11 22.92
CA VAL A 130 18.75 4.55 22.66
C VAL A 130 19.35 4.01 21.36
N SER A 131 18.91 2.86 20.82
CA SER A 131 19.55 2.24 19.62
C SER A 131 18.81 2.42 18.28
N SER A 132 17.51 2.76 18.28
CA SER A 132 16.79 3.13 17.05
C SER A 132 17.24 4.48 16.47
N VAL A 133 17.70 5.37 17.35
CA VAL A 133 18.20 6.71 17.00
C VAL A 133 19.44 6.64 16.10
N PRO A 134 20.50 5.86 16.43
CA PRO A 134 21.64 5.65 15.53
C PRO A 134 21.27 5.20 14.11
N VAL A 135 20.35 4.25 13.95
CA VAL A 135 19.92 3.76 12.63
C VAL A 135 19.24 4.87 11.85
N PHE A 136 18.34 5.61 12.50
CA PHE A 136 17.63 6.75 11.89
C PHE A 136 18.58 7.89 11.52
N GLU A 137 19.53 8.24 12.39
CA GLU A 137 20.54 9.27 12.12
C GLU A 137 21.42 8.89 10.92
N LYS A 138 21.91 7.64 10.87
CA LYS A 138 22.68 7.14 9.73
C LYS A 138 21.87 7.21 8.44
N LEU A 139 20.60 6.80 8.48
CA LEU A 139 19.69 6.86 7.34
C LEU A 139 19.54 8.30 6.83
N CYS A 140 19.24 9.25 7.72
CA CYS A 140 19.07 10.66 7.37
C CYS A 140 20.36 11.24 6.77
N ARG A 141 21.52 10.98 7.38
CA ARG A 141 22.82 11.45 6.83
C ARG A 141 23.08 10.91 5.43
N ARG A 142 22.80 9.63 5.20
CA ARG A 142 22.98 9.02 3.87
C ARG A 142 22.05 9.63 2.84
N TYR A 143 20.79 9.88 3.20
CA TYR A 143 19.83 10.49 2.27
C TYR A 143 20.17 11.95 1.98
N GLU A 144 20.67 12.71 2.96
CA GLU A 144 21.12 14.08 2.73
C GLU A 144 22.33 14.13 1.78
N VAL A 145 23.29 13.21 1.93
CA VAL A 145 24.44 13.11 1.01
C VAL A 145 23.99 12.76 -0.42
N LEU A 146 22.93 11.97 -0.58
CA LEU A 146 22.39 11.55 -1.88
C LEU A 146 21.34 12.51 -2.45
N LYS A 147 21.04 13.60 -1.73
CA LYS A 147 19.98 14.54 -2.09
C LYS A 147 20.20 15.13 -3.48
N ASN A 148 19.12 15.24 -4.24
CA ASN A 148 19.11 15.79 -5.57
C ASN A 148 17.83 16.61 -5.81
N ASP A 149 17.93 17.93 -5.69
CA ASP A 149 16.76 18.83 -5.76
C ASP A 149 16.02 18.77 -7.10
N SER A 150 16.75 18.55 -8.21
CA SER A 150 16.14 18.42 -9.54
C SER A 150 15.26 17.17 -9.64
N LYS A 151 15.77 16.02 -9.17
CA LYS A 151 14.99 14.79 -9.08
C LYS A 151 13.85 14.93 -8.06
N ALA A 152 14.09 15.59 -6.93
CA ALA A 152 13.08 15.81 -5.89
C ALA A 152 11.88 16.58 -6.44
N ALA A 153 12.10 17.65 -7.21
CA ALA A 153 11.03 18.42 -7.86
C ALA A 153 10.21 17.55 -8.83
N ALA A 154 10.86 16.71 -9.64
CA ALA A 154 10.19 15.81 -10.55
C ALA A 154 9.37 14.72 -9.82
N MET A 155 9.92 14.15 -8.75
CA MET A 155 9.26 13.12 -7.92
C MET A 155 8.06 13.71 -7.17
N SER A 156 8.19 14.91 -6.60
CA SER A 156 7.10 15.62 -5.95
C SER A 156 5.97 15.91 -6.94
N LYS A 157 6.29 16.41 -8.14
CA LYS A 157 5.30 16.66 -9.21
C LYS A 157 4.54 15.39 -9.61
N TYR A 158 5.23 14.26 -9.71
CA TYR A 158 4.60 12.96 -9.97
C TYR A 158 3.56 12.58 -8.90
N MET A 159 3.84 12.89 -7.64
CA MET A 159 2.89 12.74 -6.52
C MET A 159 1.95 13.94 -6.34
N ARG A 160 1.73 14.74 -7.40
CA ARG A 160 0.86 15.92 -7.38
C ARG A 160 1.25 16.95 -6.32
N ASN A 161 2.56 17.12 -6.08
CA ASN A 161 3.15 18.04 -5.12
C ASN A 161 2.66 17.85 -3.68
N LYS A 162 2.23 16.63 -3.30
CA LYS A 162 1.76 16.33 -1.93
C LYS A 162 2.88 16.08 -0.93
N PHE A 163 4.07 15.73 -1.40
CA PHE A 163 5.17 15.29 -0.55
C PHE A 163 6.49 15.96 -0.93
N VAL A 164 7.33 16.17 0.07
CA VAL A 164 8.72 16.57 -0.09
C VAL A 164 9.56 15.31 -0.36
N TYR A 165 10.65 15.47 -1.08
CA TYR A 165 11.55 14.38 -1.46
C TYR A 165 13.00 14.81 -1.25
N PHE A 166 13.87 13.85 -0.94
CA PHE A 166 15.32 14.02 -1.11
C PHE A 166 15.72 13.97 -2.60
N GLY A 167 14.94 13.30 -3.45
CA GLY A 167 15.24 13.12 -4.86
C GLY A 167 16.01 11.82 -5.17
N ILE A 168 15.87 10.81 -4.33
CA ILE A 168 16.66 9.57 -4.41
C ILE A 168 15.85 8.49 -5.12
N ALA A 169 16.39 7.96 -6.22
CA ALA A 169 15.73 6.90 -6.97
C ALA A 169 15.79 5.56 -6.20
N THR A 170 14.81 4.68 -6.43
CA THR A 170 14.70 3.39 -5.71
C THR A 170 15.99 2.55 -5.69
N PRO A 171 16.73 2.35 -6.80
CA PRO A 171 17.96 1.55 -6.76
C PRO A 171 19.03 2.12 -5.83
N GLU A 172 19.23 3.44 -5.90
CA GLU A 172 20.19 4.20 -5.09
C GLU A 172 19.78 4.20 -3.62
N ARG A 173 18.48 4.46 -3.35
CA ARG A 173 17.90 4.37 -2.00
C ARG A 173 18.15 3.00 -1.39
N LYS A 174 17.82 1.92 -2.10
CA LYS A 174 17.98 0.55 -1.60
C LYS A 174 19.45 0.18 -1.38
N ALA A 175 20.34 0.58 -2.28
CA ALA A 175 21.78 0.36 -2.13
C ALA A 175 22.30 1.05 -0.85
N SER A 176 21.89 2.30 -0.62
CA SER A 176 22.30 3.08 0.55
C SER A 176 21.80 2.53 1.89
N CYS A 177 20.79 1.66 1.90
CA CYS A 177 20.25 1.04 3.11
C CYS A 177 20.69 -0.42 3.31
N SER A 178 21.46 -0.99 2.38
CA SER A 178 21.69 -2.44 2.32
C SER A 178 22.33 -3.03 3.59
N ASP A 179 23.33 -2.35 4.14
CA ASP A 179 24.03 -2.67 5.38
C ASP A 179 23.24 -2.26 6.64
N LEU A 180 22.41 -1.21 6.58
CA LEU A 180 21.54 -0.81 7.70
C LEU A 180 20.58 -1.93 8.11
N TRP A 181 20.20 -2.81 7.18
CA TRP A 181 19.33 -3.95 7.50
C TRP A 181 19.98 -4.95 8.45
N ALA A 182 21.31 -5.00 8.56
CA ALA A 182 21.98 -5.82 9.58
C ALA A 182 21.77 -5.22 10.98
N GLU A 183 21.84 -3.89 11.11
CA GLU A 183 21.57 -3.18 12.38
C GLU A 183 20.08 -3.23 12.75
N VAL A 184 19.18 -3.12 11.78
CA VAL A 184 17.72 -3.26 12.02
C VAL A 184 17.38 -4.62 12.64
N LYS A 185 18.08 -5.69 12.25
CA LYS A 185 17.86 -7.03 12.80
C LYS A 185 18.23 -7.15 14.28
N THR A 186 19.10 -6.28 14.79
CA THR A 186 19.50 -6.30 16.21
C THR A 186 18.56 -5.48 17.11
N LEU A 187 17.65 -4.70 16.52
CA LEU A 187 16.68 -3.89 17.27
C LEU A 187 15.64 -4.78 17.95
N SER A 188 15.22 -4.38 19.16
CA SER A 188 14.06 -4.95 19.85
C SER A 188 12.73 -4.60 19.15
N SER A 189 11.65 -5.29 19.51
CA SER A 189 10.30 -5.00 19.01
C SER A 189 9.89 -3.54 19.23
N ASN A 190 10.20 -2.98 20.40
CA ASN A 190 9.92 -1.58 20.71
C ASN A 190 10.72 -0.60 19.83
N GLU A 191 11.98 -0.92 19.57
CA GLU A 191 12.84 -0.11 18.71
C GLU A 191 12.43 -0.19 17.24
N LEU A 192 11.95 -1.35 16.77
CA LEU A 192 11.36 -1.50 15.45
C LEU A 192 10.11 -0.64 15.28
N ARG A 193 9.19 -0.68 16.26
CA ARG A 193 7.99 0.19 16.28
C ARG A 193 8.39 1.66 16.21
N THR A 194 9.36 2.04 17.03
CA THR A 194 9.86 3.42 17.06
C THR A 194 10.46 3.82 15.73
N LEU A 195 11.35 3.02 15.15
CA LEU A 195 11.98 3.32 13.87
C LEU A 195 10.94 3.45 12.75
N ALA A 196 9.92 2.60 12.72
CA ALA A 196 8.82 2.69 11.77
C ALA A 196 8.04 4.01 11.95
N GLN A 197 7.68 4.38 13.18
CA GLN A 197 6.93 5.60 13.46
C GLN A 197 7.72 6.86 13.08
N ILE A 198 9.01 6.94 13.44
CA ILE A 198 9.81 8.15 13.22
C ILE A 198 10.10 8.37 11.74
N THR A 199 10.37 7.30 11.00
CA THR A 199 10.60 7.37 9.55
C THR A 199 9.30 7.70 8.81
N TRP A 200 8.16 7.18 9.25
CA TRP A 200 6.86 7.54 8.67
C TRP A 200 6.43 8.98 8.98
N ASN A 201 6.73 9.48 10.17
CA ASN A 201 6.41 10.84 10.58
C ASN A 201 7.41 11.88 10.05
N SER A 202 8.38 11.48 9.24
CA SER A 202 9.36 12.40 8.65
C SER A 202 8.79 13.06 7.37
N PRO A 203 9.16 14.31 7.03
CA PRO A 203 8.58 15.02 5.89
C PRO A 203 8.84 14.36 4.53
N GLU A 204 10.06 13.85 4.33
CA GLU A 204 10.50 13.35 3.03
C GLU A 204 9.93 11.96 2.74
N ARG A 205 9.41 11.78 1.52
CA ARG A 205 8.70 10.56 1.14
C ARG A 205 9.60 9.34 1.12
N GLU A 206 10.90 9.49 0.88
CA GLU A 206 11.86 8.38 0.94
C GLU A 206 11.93 7.72 2.32
N LEU A 207 11.66 8.46 3.41
CA LEU A 207 11.63 7.90 4.76
C LEU A 207 10.36 7.07 5.01
N HIS A 208 9.23 7.44 4.40
CA HIS A 208 8.02 6.59 4.40
C HIS A 208 8.25 5.28 3.65
N TYR A 209 9.05 5.32 2.57
CA TYR A 209 9.43 4.10 1.86
C TYR A 209 10.33 3.21 2.72
N PHE A 210 11.25 3.79 3.49
CA PHE A 210 12.04 3.02 4.45
C PHE A 210 11.15 2.36 5.50
N ALA A 211 10.19 3.09 6.10
CA ALA A 211 9.21 2.53 7.03
C ALA A 211 8.42 1.36 6.40
N THR A 212 8.02 1.50 5.13
CA THR A 212 7.30 0.46 4.40
C THR A 212 8.15 -0.80 4.21
N GLU A 213 9.44 -0.64 3.84
CA GLU A 213 10.38 -1.77 3.71
C GLU A 213 10.74 -2.39 5.06
N LEU A 214 10.83 -1.59 6.12
CA LEU A 214 11.05 -2.05 7.50
C LEU A 214 9.89 -2.95 7.93
N LEU A 215 8.65 -2.49 7.78
CA LEU A 215 7.47 -3.30 8.11
C LEU A 215 7.43 -4.57 7.24
N GLN A 216 7.70 -4.48 5.95
CA GLN A 216 7.77 -5.67 5.08
C GLN A 216 8.75 -6.74 5.60
N LYS A 217 9.89 -6.33 6.15
CA LYS A 217 10.93 -7.25 6.62
C LYS A 217 10.67 -7.76 8.03
N GLU A 218 10.15 -6.91 8.90
CA GLU A 218 10.18 -7.12 10.35
C GLU A 218 8.78 -7.18 11.00
N VAL A 219 7.68 -7.18 10.22
CA VAL A 219 6.31 -7.10 10.77
C VAL A 219 6.01 -8.13 11.86
N PHE A 220 6.51 -9.35 11.73
CA PHE A 220 6.29 -10.42 12.71
C PHE A 220 7.04 -10.22 14.03
N ARG A 221 7.98 -9.28 14.08
CA ARG A 221 8.78 -8.92 15.26
C ARG A 221 8.27 -7.67 15.97
N ILE A 222 7.27 -6.99 15.40
CA ILE A 222 6.77 -5.70 15.91
C ILE A 222 6.18 -5.80 17.32
N TYR A 223 5.65 -6.95 17.72
CA TYR A 223 5.15 -7.22 19.07
C TYR A 223 5.58 -8.60 19.59
N GLU A 224 6.65 -9.20 19.06
CA GLU A 224 7.06 -10.57 19.42
C GLU A 224 7.48 -10.73 20.89
N ASP A 225 7.77 -9.62 21.57
CA ASP A 225 8.18 -9.55 22.98
C ASP A 225 7.02 -9.47 23.97
N GLU A 226 5.78 -9.33 23.51
CA GLU A 226 4.62 -9.23 24.39
C GLU A 226 4.05 -10.60 24.78
N ASP A 227 3.65 -10.72 26.05
CA ASP A 227 3.00 -11.92 26.60
C ASP A 227 1.51 -11.96 26.21
N LEU A 228 1.25 -12.29 24.95
CA LEU A 228 -0.08 -12.38 24.35
C LEU A 228 -0.21 -13.67 23.54
N THR A 229 -1.46 -14.09 23.27
CA THR A 229 -1.68 -15.22 22.36
C THR A 229 -1.24 -14.85 20.95
N THR A 230 -0.85 -15.84 20.15
CA THR A 230 -0.46 -15.62 18.74
C THR A 230 -1.55 -14.88 17.93
N GLY A 231 -2.83 -15.12 18.25
CA GLY A 231 -3.95 -14.44 17.60
C GLY A 231 -4.04 -12.96 17.99
N ASP A 232 -3.90 -12.65 19.29
CA ASP A 232 -3.92 -11.28 19.80
C ASP A 232 -2.72 -10.47 19.30
N LEU A 233 -1.53 -11.10 19.23
CA LEU A 233 -0.35 -10.50 18.61
C LEU A 233 -0.59 -10.15 17.14
N ALA A 234 -1.24 -11.03 16.38
CA ALA A 234 -1.56 -10.79 14.99
C ALA A 234 -2.53 -9.60 14.82
N LEU A 235 -3.58 -9.54 15.65
CA LEU A 235 -4.54 -8.42 15.66
C LEU A 235 -3.84 -7.10 16.03
N LYS A 236 -3.06 -7.09 17.10
CA LYS A 236 -2.30 -5.91 17.54
C LYS A 236 -1.33 -5.42 16.49
N THR A 237 -0.64 -6.35 15.82
CA THR A 237 0.29 -6.05 14.72
C THR A 237 -0.46 -5.47 13.50
N LEU A 238 -1.62 -6.05 13.15
CA LEU A 238 -2.43 -5.55 12.04
C LEU A 238 -2.96 -4.13 12.33
N GLU A 239 -3.44 -3.87 13.54
CA GLU A 239 -3.88 -2.53 13.97
C GLU A 239 -2.73 -1.52 13.94
N PHE A 240 -1.54 -1.92 14.37
CA PHE A 240 -0.35 -1.08 14.23
C PHE A 240 -0.07 -0.73 12.76
N VAL A 241 -0.08 -1.72 11.85
CA VAL A 241 0.09 -1.47 10.40
C VAL A 241 -1.04 -0.59 9.84
N LYS A 242 -2.27 -0.74 10.33
CA LYS A 242 -3.42 0.09 9.95
C LYS A 242 -3.15 1.57 10.23
N THR A 243 -2.47 1.92 11.33
CA THR A 243 -2.14 3.33 11.63
C THR A 243 -1.29 4.01 10.55
N PHE A 244 -0.50 3.24 9.79
CA PHE A 244 0.26 3.76 8.64
C PHE A 244 -0.63 3.88 7.40
N ILE A 245 -1.54 2.93 7.18
CA ILE A 245 -2.47 2.96 6.02
C ILE A 245 -3.52 4.07 6.18
N ASP A 246 -3.97 4.32 7.40
CA ASP A 246 -4.98 5.30 7.79
C ASP A 246 -4.36 6.64 8.22
N HIS A 247 -3.16 6.96 7.72
CA HIS A 247 -2.44 8.18 8.07
C HIS A 247 -2.77 9.32 7.09
N PRO A 248 -2.76 10.61 7.52
CA PRO A 248 -2.93 11.75 6.61
C PRO A 248 -1.92 11.80 5.45
N SER A 249 -0.72 11.27 5.66
CA SER A 249 0.31 11.13 4.61
C SER A 249 0.11 9.92 3.68
N SER A 250 -0.99 9.18 3.81
CA SER A 250 -1.25 8.01 2.96
C SER A 250 -1.51 8.40 1.52
N TRP A 251 -0.92 7.60 0.63
CA TRP A 251 -1.10 7.70 -0.81
C TRP A 251 -0.85 6.33 -1.43
N TRP A 252 -1.20 6.18 -2.70
CA TRP A 252 -1.21 4.86 -3.35
C TRP A 252 0.17 4.17 -3.30
N ASP A 253 1.27 4.90 -3.38
CA ASP A 253 2.63 4.37 -3.39
C ASP A 253 3.02 3.66 -2.08
N THR A 254 2.58 4.16 -0.92
CA THR A 254 2.83 3.47 0.36
C THR A 254 1.77 2.42 0.66
N VAL A 255 0.49 2.70 0.38
CA VAL A 255 -0.60 1.73 0.61
C VAL A 255 -0.42 0.48 -0.26
N ASP A 256 -0.01 0.64 -1.52
CA ASP A 256 0.27 -0.47 -2.44
C ASP A 256 1.57 -1.20 -2.08
N GLY A 257 2.44 -0.57 -1.28
CA GLY A 257 3.59 -1.22 -0.66
C GLY A 257 3.20 -2.06 0.56
N LEU A 258 2.38 -1.50 1.45
CA LEU A 258 1.98 -2.14 2.72
C LEU A 258 0.97 -3.27 2.52
N SER A 259 -0.05 -3.07 1.69
CA SER A 259 -1.16 -4.01 1.56
C SER A 259 -0.72 -5.42 1.11
N PRO A 260 -0.13 -5.62 -0.09
CA PRO A 260 0.24 -6.95 -0.55
C PRO A 260 1.51 -7.51 0.12
N ASN A 261 2.39 -6.66 0.66
CA ASN A 261 3.70 -7.11 1.15
C ASN A 261 3.82 -7.16 2.68
N VAL A 262 2.88 -6.56 3.42
CA VAL A 262 2.84 -6.58 4.89
C VAL A 262 1.55 -7.24 5.36
N VAL A 263 0.40 -6.67 4.95
CA VAL A 263 -0.92 -7.20 5.35
C VAL A 263 -1.16 -8.58 4.74
N GLY A 264 -0.81 -8.79 3.46
CA GLY A 264 -0.90 -10.08 2.79
C GLY A 264 -0.24 -11.22 3.58
N PRO A 265 1.08 -11.17 3.84
CA PRO A 265 1.77 -12.19 4.63
C PRO A 265 1.23 -12.37 6.05
N LEU A 266 0.81 -11.29 6.73
CA LEU A 266 0.17 -11.39 8.05
C LEU A 266 -1.12 -12.23 7.97
N VAL A 267 -2.02 -11.89 7.04
CA VAL A 267 -3.30 -12.58 6.86
C VAL A 267 -3.12 -14.04 6.44
N GLN A 268 -2.14 -14.35 5.58
CA GLN A 268 -1.82 -15.74 5.23
C GLN A 268 -1.35 -16.56 6.42
N LYS A 269 -0.58 -15.95 7.33
CA LYS A 269 -0.07 -16.65 8.52
C LYS A 269 -1.15 -16.84 9.58
N TYR A 270 -2.08 -15.91 9.70
CA TYR A 270 -3.11 -15.88 10.75
C TYR A 270 -4.54 -15.68 10.20
N PRO A 271 -5.02 -16.53 9.27
CA PRO A 271 -6.27 -16.29 8.55
C PRO A 271 -7.50 -16.32 9.46
N ASN A 272 -7.52 -17.20 10.46
CA ASN A 272 -8.66 -17.37 11.37
C ASN A 272 -9.03 -16.08 12.13
N VAL A 273 -8.02 -15.26 12.45
CA VAL A 273 -8.22 -14.02 13.22
C VAL A 273 -8.19 -12.78 12.33
N LEU A 274 -7.44 -12.77 11.22
CA LEU A 274 -7.29 -11.56 10.41
C LEU A 274 -8.22 -11.46 9.19
N LEU A 275 -8.82 -12.56 8.71
CA LEU A 275 -9.82 -12.47 7.64
C LEU A 275 -11.08 -11.67 8.04
N PRO A 276 -11.62 -11.80 9.27
CA PRO A 276 -12.70 -10.93 9.74
C PRO A 276 -12.33 -9.44 9.74
N GLU A 277 -11.07 -9.10 10.03
CA GLU A 277 -10.60 -7.71 9.95
C GLU A 277 -10.53 -7.22 8.50
N MET A 278 -10.13 -8.08 7.55
CA MET A 278 -10.20 -7.73 6.13
C MET A 278 -11.63 -7.46 5.66
N ASP A 279 -12.63 -8.20 6.20
CA ASP A 279 -14.05 -7.97 5.89
C ASP A 279 -14.50 -6.58 6.36
N LYS A 280 -14.03 -6.15 7.54
CA LYS A 280 -14.27 -4.80 8.08
C LYS A 280 -13.53 -3.73 7.28
N TRP A 281 -12.27 -3.96 6.92
CA TRP A 281 -11.45 -3.01 6.16
C TRP A 281 -12.07 -2.68 4.80
N ASN A 282 -12.67 -3.65 4.11
CA ASN A 282 -13.38 -3.42 2.84
C ASN A 282 -14.56 -2.44 2.95
N GLN A 283 -15.13 -2.29 4.14
CA GLN A 283 -16.24 -1.37 4.41
C GLN A 283 -15.79 -0.12 5.18
N SER A 284 -14.47 0.10 5.30
CA SER A 284 -13.95 1.26 6.02
C SER A 284 -14.30 2.56 5.31
N SER A 285 -14.66 3.59 6.08
CA SER A 285 -14.81 4.97 5.60
C SER A 285 -13.51 5.57 5.07
N CYS A 286 -12.36 5.08 5.54
CA CYS A 286 -11.07 5.42 4.96
C CYS A 286 -10.85 4.57 3.71
N PHE A 287 -10.96 5.19 2.53
CA PHE A 287 -10.80 4.47 1.27
C PHE A 287 -9.39 3.87 1.08
N TRP A 288 -8.35 4.34 1.80
CA TRP A 288 -7.03 3.69 1.78
C TRP A 288 -7.03 2.34 2.50
N VAL A 289 -7.79 2.22 3.59
CA VAL A 289 -7.99 0.95 4.31
C VAL A 289 -8.83 0.00 3.45
N CYS A 290 -9.87 0.51 2.80
CA CYS A 290 -10.65 -0.25 1.81
C CYS A 290 -9.79 -0.72 0.62
N ARG A 291 -8.95 0.17 0.07
CA ARG A 291 -7.98 -0.19 -0.97
C ARG A 291 -7.04 -1.30 -0.50
N ALA A 292 -6.58 -1.25 0.75
CA ALA A 292 -5.68 -2.26 1.29
C ALA A 292 -6.35 -3.65 1.37
N SER A 293 -7.65 -3.73 1.68
CA SER A 293 -8.37 -5.01 1.69
C SER A 293 -8.66 -5.57 0.28
N LEU A 294 -8.72 -4.71 -0.74
CA LEU A 294 -8.80 -5.16 -2.14
C LEU A 294 -7.47 -5.73 -2.65
N LEU A 295 -6.33 -5.29 -2.11
CA LEU A 295 -5.00 -5.57 -2.67
C LEU A 295 -4.14 -6.52 -1.83
N TYR A 296 -4.54 -6.93 -0.63
CA TYR A 296 -3.66 -7.77 0.21
C TYR A 296 -3.34 -9.14 -0.42
N GLN A 297 -4.23 -9.63 -1.30
CA GLN A 297 -4.09 -10.93 -1.98
C GLN A 297 -3.29 -10.89 -3.29
N LEU A 298 -2.75 -9.73 -3.74
CA LEU A 298 -2.18 -9.60 -5.10
C LEU A 298 -1.08 -10.63 -5.44
N SER A 299 -0.36 -11.12 -4.44
CA SER A 299 0.76 -12.06 -4.60
C SER A 299 0.37 -13.54 -4.38
N PHE A 300 -0.87 -13.84 -4.00
CA PHE A 300 -1.27 -15.17 -3.52
C PHE A 300 -1.41 -16.21 -4.65
N LYS A 301 -1.63 -15.76 -5.90
CA LYS A 301 -1.76 -16.64 -7.07
C LYS A 301 -2.83 -17.72 -6.83
N LYS A 302 -2.44 -19.00 -6.80
CA LYS A 302 -3.34 -20.15 -6.59
C LYS A 302 -3.98 -20.16 -5.19
N ASP A 303 -3.36 -19.48 -4.22
CA ASP A 303 -3.84 -19.41 -2.85
C ASP A 303 -4.80 -18.21 -2.62
N THR A 304 -5.19 -17.51 -3.68
CA THR A 304 -6.17 -16.40 -3.59
C THR A 304 -7.54 -16.97 -3.23
N ASP A 305 -8.16 -16.42 -2.18
CA ASP A 305 -9.58 -16.60 -1.87
C ASP A 305 -10.40 -15.78 -2.89
N ALA A 306 -10.76 -16.45 -3.99
CA ALA A 306 -11.46 -15.85 -5.13
C ALA A 306 -12.86 -15.36 -4.74
N ASP A 307 -13.58 -16.10 -3.90
CA ASP A 307 -14.92 -15.74 -3.46
C ASP A 307 -14.90 -14.43 -2.66
N ARG A 308 -13.93 -14.29 -1.75
CA ARG A 308 -13.71 -13.05 -1.00
C ARG A 308 -13.26 -11.91 -1.89
N LEU A 309 -12.34 -12.16 -2.83
CA LEU A 309 -11.90 -11.15 -3.80
C LEU A 309 -13.10 -10.60 -4.61
N PHE A 310 -13.92 -11.49 -5.17
CA PHE A 310 -15.09 -11.11 -5.96
C PHE A 310 -16.14 -10.40 -5.11
N ARG A 311 -16.39 -10.90 -3.89
CA ARG A 311 -17.29 -10.26 -2.93
C ARG A 311 -16.85 -8.84 -2.58
N TYR A 312 -15.57 -8.64 -2.24
CA TYR A 312 -15.02 -7.32 -1.94
C TYR A 312 -15.13 -6.37 -3.13
N CYS A 313 -14.88 -6.85 -4.34
CA CYS A 313 -15.05 -6.04 -5.55
C CYS A 313 -16.50 -5.60 -5.76
N LEU A 314 -17.50 -6.44 -5.42
CA LEU A 314 -18.91 -6.09 -5.53
C LEU A 314 -19.39 -5.16 -4.43
N GLN A 315 -18.90 -5.33 -3.20
CA GLN A 315 -19.28 -4.49 -2.06
C GLN A 315 -18.95 -3.02 -2.30
N VAL A 316 -17.86 -2.74 -3.02
CA VAL A 316 -17.39 -1.38 -3.32
C VAL A 316 -17.43 -1.06 -4.82
N ALA A 317 -18.24 -1.77 -5.59
CA ALA A 317 -18.34 -1.60 -7.05
C ALA A 317 -18.85 -0.21 -7.46
N GLU A 318 -19.74 0.36 -6.64
CA GLU A 318 -20.39 1.66 -6.89
C GLU A 318 -19.54 2.84 -6.43
N GLU A 319 -18.46 2.60 -5.68
CA GLU A 319 -17.56 3.66 -5.21
C GLU A 319 -17.02 4.52 -6.37
N GLU A 320 -17.08 5.84 -6.18
CA GLU A 320 -16.65 6.79 -7.20
C GLU A 320 -15.16 7.12 -7.14
N GLU A 321 -14.52 6.83 -6.01
CA GLU A 321 -13.11 7.09 -5.78
C GLU A 321 -12.24 6.37 -6.82
N PHE A 322 -11.44 7.16 -7.53
CA PHE A 322 -10.55 6.69 -8.59
C PHE A 322 -9.63 5.57 -8.10
N PHE A 323 -9.06 5.70 -6.90
CA PHE A 323 -8.16 4.70 -6.35
C PHE A 323 -8.88 3.39 -6.00
N ILE A 324 -10.15 3.41 -5.59
CA ILE A 324 -10.91 2.16 -5.37
C ILE A 324 -11.21 1.47 -6.70
N ARG A 325 -11.70 2.21 -7.69
CA ARG A 325 -11.98 1.67 -9.04
C ARG A 325 -10.74 1.04 -9.68
N LYS A 326 -9.56 1.66 -9.50
CA LYS A 326 -8.26 1.11 -9.94
C LYS A 326 -7.85 -0.13 -9.14
N ALA A 327 -8.12 -0.16 -7.83
CA ALA A 327 -7.81 -1.31 -6.98
C ALA A 327 -8.61 -2.55 -7.39
N ILE A 328 -9.93 -2.41 -7.60
CA ILE A 328 -10.80 -3.48 -8.12
C ILE A 328 -10.21 -4.05 -9.42
N GLY A 329 -9.96 -3.18 -10.40
CA GLY A 329 -9.41 -3.60 -11.69
C GLY A 329 -8.04 -4.26 -11.58
N TRP A 330 -7.17 -3.79 -10.68
CA TRP A 330 -5.85 -4.37 -10.48
C TRP A 330 -5.91 -5.73 -9.79
N ALA A 331 -6.72 -5.88 -8.75
CA ALA A 331 -6.91 -7.14 -8.04
C ALA A 331 -7.43 -8.23 -8.99
N LEU A 332 -8.48 -7.91 -9.75
CA LEU A 332 -9.01 -8.79 -10.79
C LEU A 332 -7.98 -9.10 -11.88
N ARG A 333 -7.23 -8.11 -12.36
CA ARG A 333 -6.17 -8.32 -13.36
C ARG A 333 -5.06 -9.25 -12.85
N GLN A 334 -4.68 -9.14 -11.58
CA GLN A 334 -3.68 -10.05 -11.03
C GLN A 334 -4.23 -11.46 -10.93
N TYR A 335 -5.45 -11.61 -10.42
CA TYR A 335 -6.07 -12.93 -10.32
C TYR A 335 -6.35 -13.55 -11.70
N TYR A 336 -6.60 -12.74 -12.74
CA TYR A 336 -6.75 -13.20 -14.12
C TYR A 336 -5.54 -13.98 -14.62
N ARG A 337 -4.33 -13.70 -14.11
CA ARG A 337 -3.11 -14.46 -14.47
C ARG A 337 -3.12 -15.89 -13.91
N THR A 338 -3.96 -16.16 -12.91
CA THR A 338 -4.15 -17.46 -12.27
C THR A 338 -5.38 -18.16 -12.81
N ASP A 339 -6.54 -17.48 -12.80
CA ASP A 339 -7.79 -18.00 -13.36
C ASP A 339 -8.45 -16.96 -14.30
N PRO A 340 -8.06 -16.97 -15.60
CA PRO A 340 -8.67 -16.09 -16.59
C PRO A 340 -10.16 -16.32 -16.78
N LYS A 341 -10.64 -17.55 -16.59
CA LYS A 341 -12.03 -17.93 -16.85
C LYS A 341 -12.93 -17.34 -15.77
N ALA A 342 -12.58 -17.54 -14.50
CA ALA A 342 -13.33 -17.01 -13.37
C ALA A 342 -13.44 -15.48 -13.43
N VAL A 343 -12.34 -14.78 -13.73
CA VAL A 343 -12.37 -13.31 -13.83
C VAL A 343 -13.24 -12.83 -15.00
N ARG A 344 -13.20 -13.49 -16.17
CA ARG A 344 -14.07 -13.14 -17.30
C ARG A 344 -15.54 -13.32 -16.95
N GLU A 345 -15.90 -14.48 -16.38
CA GLU A 345 -17.28 -14.78 -16.00
C GLU A 345 -17.78 -13.79 -14.95
N PHE A 346 -16.97 -13.46 -13.94
CA PHE A 346 -17.28 -12.44 -12.95
C PHE A 346 -17.51 -11.06 -13.58
N VAL A 347 -16.57 -10.58 -14.42
CA VAL A 347 -16.67 -9.26 -15.05
C VAL A 347 -17.86 -9.17 -16.00
N LEU A 348 -18.13 -10.20 -16.79
CA LEU A 348 -19.28 -10.23 -17.71
C LEU A 348 -20.60 -10.22 -16.93
N LYS A 349 -20.72 -11.04 -15.88
CA LYS A 349 -21.91 -11.13 -15.03
C LYS A 349 -22.21 -9.81 -14.31
N HIS A 350 -21.18 -9.07 -13.92
CA HIS A 350 -21.29 -7.85 -13.11
C HIS A 350 -20.92 -6.57 -13.85
N LYS A 351 -20.87 -6.60 -15.19
CA LYS A 351 -20.43 -5.49 -16.05
C LYS A 351 -21.18 -4.18 -15.79
N ASN A 352 -22.48 -4.27 -15.46
CA ASN A 352 -23.33 -3.09 -15.22
C ASN A 352 -23.15 -2.49 -13.82
N LYS A 353 -22.50 -3.21 -12.88
CA LYS A 353 -22.19 -2.72 -11.53
C LYS A 353 -20.77 -2.18 -11.44
N LEU A 354 -19.83 -2.82 -12.12
CA LEU A 354 -18.44 -2.39 -12.13
C LEU A 354 -18.26 -1.13 -12.96
N SER A 355 -17.40 -0.22 -12.48
CA SER A 355 -17.04 0.96 -13.28
C SER A 355 -16.37 0.57 -14.60
N PRO A 356 -16.56 1.34 -15.70
CA PRO A 356 -15.87 1.09 -16.97
C PRO A 356 -14.35 1.02 -16.84
N LEU A 357 -13.78 1.80 -15.90
CA LEU A 357 -12.36 1.79 -15.59
C LEU A 357 -11.94 0.44 -14.98
N SER A 358 -12.68 -0.06 -13.99
CA SER A 358 -12.39 -1.34 -13.34
C SER A 358 -12.45 -2.49 -14.35
N VAL A 359 -13.46 -2.52 -15.22
CA VAL A 359 -13.62 -3.51 -16.30
C VAL A 359 -12.42 -3.48 -17.25
N LYS A 360 -12.05 -2.28 -17.74
CA LYS A 360 -10.92 -2.08 -18.65
C LYS A 360 -9.60 -2.57 -18.02
N GLU A 361 -9.38 -2.25 -16.75
CA GLU A 361 -8.16 -2.65 -16.06
C GLU A 361 -8.11 -4.16 -15.80
N ALA A 362 -9.22 -4.77 -15.41
CA ALA A 362 -9.35 -6.21 -15.13
C ALA A 362 -9.05 -7.05 -16.38
N LEU A 363 -9.60 -6.64 -17.53
CA LEU A 363 -9.49 -7.38 -18.80
C LEU A 363 -8.32 -6.92 -19.69
N LYS A 364 -7.36 -6.17 -19.16
CA LYS A 364 -6.22 -5.63 -19.93
C LYS A 364 -5.41 -6.69 -20.70
N HIS A 365 -5.39 -7.93 -20.21
CA HIS A 365 -4.67 -9.04 -20.85
C HIS A 365 -5.58 -9.97 -21.66
N ASP A 366 -6.86 -9.65 -21.78
CA ASP A 366 -7.79 -10.44 -22.56
C ASP A 366 -7.69 -10.12 -24.06
N LYS A 367 -6.97 -10.99 -24.78
CA LYS A 367 -6.76 -10.87 -26.23
C LYS A 367 -8.01 -11.14 -27.08
N LYS A 368 -9.17 -11.48 -26.48
CA LYS A 368 -10.43 -11.70 -27.23
C LYS A 368 -11.21 -10.40 -27.50
N HIS A 369 -10.70 -9.24 -27.08
CA HIS A 369 -11.35 -7.93 -27.26
C HIS A 369 -10.42 -6.81 -27.80
N THR A 370 -9.29 -7.18 -28.41
CA THR A 370 -8.61 -6.36 -29.43
C THR A 370 -8.88 -6.99 -30.77
#